data_AF-A0A6M3JL09-F1
#
_entry.id   AF-A0A6M3JL09-F1
#
_cell.length_a   1.000
_cell.length_b   1.000
_cell.length_c   1.000
_cell.angle_alpha   90.00
_cell.angle_beta   90.00
_cell.angle_gamma   90.00
#
_symmetry.space_group_name_H-M   'P 1'
#
loop_
_entity.id
_entity.type
_entity.pdbx_description
1 polymer ?
#
loop_
_entity_poly.entity_id
_entity_poly.type
_entity_poly.pdbx_seq_one_letter_code
_entity_poly.pdbx_strand_id
1 'polypeptide(L)'
;MDEETAQFIPDYICENCKDAITNGDQIIQSGLYYCQDCFDNLFSICPRCDRIVLQDSMEEVEGDDYCQRCYNHHSYICDCCSVRYMESHDSWGNMCSSCAEDHFICEGCGGTCHNDESNEDGYCENCANGHQIHRYHQGSKQGLCFHPNNYSSDTLYLGVELETDHYRLKHNDTRDEASEEFAEIQDDERLFWLEEDSSLDNGIEIISQPCTLEYHLTKFPWKEITDIARSNGAKSHQAQTCGLHIHFPIAFLAGPRQHNQVISLIYIFERFWEQLTVFSRRTQEQLSHNSKKYNNDLANKSARDKVYELSNSSRYDRYQAVNLQTHKSTIEIRLFRGTLKLSTLYAALELVDFLARFIKVHPTSYIKDMTWANLINRIPSTYHYLHQYLIDRGLTDSKWGNITSTETEVEAITQYDDDEESNDDQFDAESISPITLFEPTFAFTYPAQPEPTDQ
;
A
#
# COMPACT_ATOMS: atom_id res chain seq x y z
N MET A 1 -62.09 -54.90 15.13
CA MET A 1 -62.47 -53.49 14.91
C MET A 1 -61.20 -52.78 15.23
N ASP A 2 -60.28 -52.83 14.26
CA ASP A 2 -58.89 -52.48 14.48
C ASP A 2 -58.70 -51.21 13.64
N GLU A 3 -58.71 -50.08 14.34
CA GLU A 3 -58.37 -48.79 13.76
C GLU A 3 -56.89 -48.83 13.42
N GLU A 4 -56.56 -48.94 12.12
CA GLU A 4 -55.25 -48.57 11.60
C GLU A 4 -55.01 -47.09 11.94
N THR A 5 -54.22 -46.85 12.97
CA THR A 5 -53.62 -45.54 13.22
C THR A 5 -52.70 -45.21 12.05
N ALA A 6 -53.22 -44.50 11.05
CA ALA A 6 -52.43 -43.89 10.00
C ALA A 6 -51.38 -42.97 10.64
N GLN A 7 -50.12 -43.37 10.54
CA GLN A 7 -48.99 -42.61 11.06
C GLN A 7 -48.89 -41.32 10.24
N PHE A 8 -49.24 -40.18 10.83
CA PHE A 8 -49.07 -38.86 10.22
C PHE A 8 -47.58 -38.62 10.02
N ILE A 9 -47.09 -38.77 8.80
CA ILE A 9 -45.74 -38.37 8.41
C ILE A 9 -45.86 -36.93 7.93
N PRO A 10 -45.32 -35.94 8.67
CA PRO A 10 -45.35 -34.56 8.21
C PRO A 10 -44.52 -34.40 6.95
N ASP A 11 -45.04 -33.67 5.96
CA ASP A 11 -44.38 -33.45 4.66
C ASP A 11 -43.07 -32.64 4.79
N TYR A 12 -42.91 -31.86 5.87
CA TYR A 12 -41.74 -31.03 6.14
C TYR A 12 -41.39 -31.04 7.64
N ILE A 13 -40.10 -31.16 7.96
CA ILE A 13 -39.57 -31.14 9.33
C ILE A 13 -38.51 -30.05 9.41
N CYS A 14 -38.59 -29.20 10.44
CA CYS A 14 -37.61 -28.15 10.69
C CYS A 14 -36.24 -28.74 11.06
N GLU A 15 -35.18 -28.30 10.40
CA GLU A 15 -33.84 -28.80 10.65
C GLU A 15 -33.34 -28.45 12.05
N ASN A 16 -33.73 -27.30 12.61
CA ASN A 16 -33.24 -26.86 13.91
C ASN A 16 -34.03 -27.47 15.09
N CYS A 17 -35.34 -27.21 15.18
CA CYS A 17 -36.15 -27.68 16.31
C CYS A 17 -36.71 -29.11 16.16
N LYS A 18 -36.61 -29.69 14.95
CA LYS A 18 -37.15 -31.01 14.59
C LYS A 18 -38.69 -31.13 14.68
N ASP A 19 -39.39 -30.00 14.77
CA ASP A 19 -40.86 -29.96 14.72
C ASP A 19 -41.39 -30.07 13.28
N ALA A 20 -42.62 -30.59 13.15
CA ALA A 20 -43.34 -30.63 11.88
C ALA A 20 -43.70 -29.21 11.42
N ILE A 21 -43.48 -28.92 10.13
CA ILE A 21 -43.85 -27.64 9.51
C ILE A 21 -45.10 -27.84 8.65
N THR A 22 -46.06 -26.91 8.75
CA THR A 22 -47.25 -26.89 7.89
C THR A 22 -46.85 -26.59 6.45
N ASN A 23 -47.46 -27.29 5.50
CA ASN A 23 -47.25 -27.05 4.07
C ASN A 23 -47.69 -25.62 3.70
N GLY A 24 -46.74 -24.79 3.24
CA GLY A 24 -46.91 -23.37 2.92
C GLY A 24 -46.05 -22.44 3.79
N ASP A 25 -45.61 -22.90 4.97
CA ASP A 25 -44.90 -22.10 5.97
C ASP A 25 -43.39 -22.43 6.07
N GLN A 26 -42.89 -23.31 5.19
CA GLN A 26 -41.50 -23.74 5.18
C GLN A 26 -40.57 -22.71 4.52
N ILE A 27 -39.48 -22.36 5.19
CA ILE A 27 -38.38 -21.57 4.64
C ILE A 27 -37.27 -22.52 4.20
N ILE A 28 -36.79 -22.38 2.96
CA ILE A 28 -35.74 -23.22 2.40
C ILE A 28 -34.44 -22.44 2.42
N GLN A 29 -33.46 -22.91 3.20
CA GLN A 29 -32.10 -22.35 3.24
C GLN A 29 -31.08 -23.47 3.07
N SER A 30 -30.18 -23.33 2.10
CA SER A 30 -29.17 -24.35 1.76
C SER A 30 -29.75 -25.76 1.51
N GLY A 31 -30.97 -25.83 0.98
CA GLY A 31 -31.66 -27.10 0.70
C GLY A 31 -32.31 -27.78 1.90
N LEU A 32 -32.31 -27.13 3.08
CA LEU A 32 -32.93 -27.62 4.31
C LEU A 32 -34.16 -26.76 4.66
N TYR A 33 -35.11 -27.37 5.36
CA TYR A 33 -36.37 -26.71 5.77
C TYR A 33 -36.25 -26.13 7.18
N TYR A 34 -36.71 -24.90 7.37
CA TYR A 34 -36.77 -24.23 8.65
C TYR A 34 -38.19 -23.68 8.88
N CYS A 35 -38.67 -23.71 10.13
CA CYS A 35 -39.82 -22.89 10.52
C CYS A 35 -39.37 -21.42 10.69
N GLN A 36 -40.32 -20.49 10.62
CA GLN A 36 -40.07 -19.04 10.74
C GLN A 36 -39.25 -18.71 12.00
N ASP A 37 -39.69 -19.20 13.17
CA ASP A 37 -39.00 -18.92 14.44
C ASP A 37 -37.53 -19.39 14.44
N CYS A 38 -37.26 -20.58 13.89
CA CYS A 38 -35.87 -21.07 13.80
C CYS A 38 -35.06 -20.30 12.78
N PHE A 39 -35.68 -19.86 11.69
CA PHE A 39 -35.00 -19.05 10.69
C PHE A 39 -34.61 -17.69 11.26
N ASP A 40 -35.55 -17.00 11.91
CA ASP A 40 -35.34 -15.65 12.48
C ASP A 40 -34.33 -15.65 13.64
N ASN A 41 -34.20 -16.76 14.36
CA ASN A 41 -33.22 -16.90 15.45
C ASN A 41 -31.82 -17.33 14.97
N LEU A 42 -31.68 -17.88 13.77
CA LEU A 42 -30.42 -18.43 13.27
C LEU A 42 -29.82 -17.60 12.15
N PHE A 43 -30.66 -16.96 11.35
CA PHE A 43 -30.25 -16.28 10.13
C PHE A 43 -30.67 -14.82 10.14
N SER A 44 -29.85 -14.00 9.48
CA SER A 44 -30.16 -12.61 9.21
C SER A 44 -29.81 -12.27 7.76
N ILE A 45 -30.43 -11.23 7.23
CA ILE A 45 -30.23 -10.74 5.86
C ILE A 45 -29.28 -9.55 5.94
N CYS A 46 -28.12 -9.66 5.28
CA CYS A 46 -27.18 -8.55 5.22
C CYS A 46 -27.79 -7.37 4.44
N PRO A 47 -27.90 -6.17 5.04
CA PRO A 47 -28.60 -5.03 4.44
C PRO A 47 -27.91 -4.46 3.19
N ARG A 48 -26.63 -4.80 2.95
CA ARG A 48 -25.88 -4.35 1.77
C ARG A 48 -25.98 -5.29 0.57
N CYS A 49 -26.04 -6.60 0.80
CA CYS A 49 -25.92 -7.59 -0.27
C CYS A 49 -27.07 -8.60 -0.35
N ASP A 50 -28.08 -8.42 0.51
CA ASP A 50 -29.29 -9.24 0.61
C ASP A 50 -29.03 -10.74 0.81
N ARG A 51 -27.83 -11.11 1.24
CA ARG A 51 -27.48 -12.51 1.53
C ARG A 51 -27.98 -12.91 2.91
N ILE A 52 -28.63 -14.06 2.95
CA ILE A 52 -28.98 -14.76 4.18
C ILE A 52 -27.71 -15.44 4.72
N VAL A 53 -27.31 -15.06 5.92
CA VAL A 53 -26.14 -15.63 6.64
C VAL A 53 -26.52 -15.96 8.08
N LEU A 54 -25.66 -16.71 8.78
CA LEU A 54 -25.88 -16.99 10.19
C LEU A 54 -25.75 -15.71 11.00
N GLN A 55 -26.66 -15.48 11.95
CA GLN A 55 -26.66 -14.27 12.77
C GLN A 55 -25.35 -14.13 13.57
N ASP A 56 -24.85 -15.23 14.13
CA ASP A 56 -23.57 -15.29 14.87
C ASP A 56 -22.32 -15.04 14.01
N SER A 57 -22.48 -14.93 12.68
CA SER A 57 -21.39 -14.65 11.73
C SER A 57 -21.42 -13.23 11.16
N MET A 58 -22.26 -12.36 11.72
CA MET A 58 -22.39 -10.96 11.31
C MET A 58 -21.58 -10.05 12.22
N GLU A 59 -21.18 -8.91 11.67
CA GLU A 59 -20.36 -7.91 12.35
C GLU A 59 -21.11 -6.58 12.35
N GLU A 60 -21.21 -5.95 13.52
CA GLU A 60 -21.91 -4.68 13.70
C GLU A 60 -21.07 -3.50 13.17
N VAL A 61 -21.70 -2.64 12.36
CA VAL A 61 -21.14 -1.36 11.90
C VAL A 61 -22.25 -0.31 11.94
N GLU A 62 -22.04 0.78 12.68
CA GLU A 62 -22.99 1.90 12.79
C GLU A 62 -24.42 1.50 13.24
N GLY A 63 -24.53 0.42 14.03
CA GLY A 63 -25.79 -0.10 14.56
C GLY A 63 -26.53 -1.06 13.63
N ASP A 64 -25.98 -1.38 12.46
CA ASP A 64 -26.46 -2.41 11.55
C ASP A 64 -25.49 -3.59 11.50
N ASP A 65 -26.02 -4.81 11.40
CA ASP A 65 -25.20 -6.01 11.29
C ASP A 65 -24.95 -6.38 9.81
N TYR A 66 -23.69 -6.61 9.45
CA TYR A 66 -23.27 -6.97 8.09
C TYR A 66 -22.64 -8.34 8.03
N CYS A 67 -22.82 -9.05 6.92
CA CYS A 67 -22.08 -10.29 6.72
C CYS A 67 -20.56 -10.02 6.65
N GLN A 68 -19.74 -10.98 7.09
CA GLN A 68 -18.27 -10.87 7.09
C GLN A 68 -17.68 -10.37 5.77
N ARG A 69 -18.26 -10.79 4.64
CA ARG A 69 -17.79 -10.34 3.32
C ARG A 69 -17.99 -8.84 3.15
N CYS A 70 -19.15 -8.30 3.50
CA CYS A 70 -19.43 -6.87 3.39
C CYS A 70 -18.63 -6.07 4.40
N TYR A 71 -18.51 -6.57 5.64
CA TYR A 71 -17.62 -5.97 6.63
C TYR A 71 -16.19 -5.84 6.11
N ASN A 72 -15.59 -6.93 5.60
CA ASN A 72 -14.19 -6.92 5.17
C ASN A 72 -13.91 -6.05 3.94
N HIS A 73 -14.87 -5.92 3.02
CA HIS A 73 -14.64 -5.27 1.72
C HIS A 73 -15.26 -3.88 1.58
N HIS A 74 -16.21 -3.52 2.44
CA HIS A 74 -16.98 -2.28 2.32
C HIS A 74 -17.11 -1.51 3.62
N SER A 75 -16.43 -1.95 4.69
CA SER A 75 -16.29 -1.14 5.90
C SER A 75 -14.85 -0.64 6.02
N TYR A 76 -14.74 0.61 6.45
CA TYR A 76 -13.46 1.32 6.57
C TYR A 76 -13.37 1.95 7.96
N ILE A 77 -12.16 2.17 8.45
CA ILE A 77 -11.93 2.94 9.68
C ILE A 77 -11.78 4.39 9.26
N CYS A 78 -12.58 5.29 9.84
CA CYS A 78 -12.53 6.70 9.53
C CYS A 78 -11.19 7.30 9.95
N ASP A 79 -10.45 7.92 9.03
CA ASP A 79 -9.17 8.56 9.32
C ASP A 79 -9.31 9.74 10.31
N CYS A 80 -10.49 10.36 10.39
CA CYS A 80 -10.76 11.49 11.27
C CYS A 80 -11.17 11.07 12.70
N CYS A 81 -12.15 10.16 12.82
CA CYS A 81 -12.73 9.81 14.13
C CYS A 81 -12.37 8.41 14.61
N SER A 82 -11.64 7.63 13.80
CA SER A 82 -11.27 6.23 14.07
C SER A 82 -12.47 5.27 14.28
N VAL A 83 -13.67 5.69 13.91
CA VAL A 83 -14.89 4.88 13.95
C VAL A 83 -14.99 4.08 12.65
N ARG A 84 -15.35 2.80 12.75
CA ARG A 84 -15.65 1.98 11.58
C ARG A 84 -17.00 2.38 10.99
N TYR A 85 -17.04 2.59 9.69
CA TYR A 85 -18.24 2.99 8.95
C TYR A 85 -18.38 2.17 7.67
N MET A 86 -19.60 2.14 7.12
CA MET A 86 -19.85 1.52 5.82
C MET A 86 -19.68 2.52 4.68
N GLU A 87 -19.00 2.10 3.61
CA GLU A 87 -18.84 2.89 2.39
C GLU A 87 -20.19 3.39 1.86
N SER A 88 -20.30 4.71 1.67
CA SER A 88 -21.49 5.39 1.18
C SER A 88 -21.14 6.40 0.09
N HIS A 89 -22.12 6.90 -0.65
CA HIS A 89 -21.89 7.91 -1.69
C HIS A 89 -21.32 9.23 -1.14
N ASP A 90 -21.61 9.52 0.12
CA ASP A 90 -21.19 10.74 0.82
C ASP A 90 -19.90 10.53 1.64
N SER A 91 -19.33 9.31 1.60
CA SER A 91 -18.01 9.07 2.16
C SER A 91 -16.94 9.65 1.25
N TRP A 92 -15.93 10.26 1.85
CA TRP A 92 -14.89 10.95 1.11
C TRP A 92 -13.52 10.35 1.44
N GLY A 93 -13.01 9.53 0.52
CA GLY A 93 -11.83 8.72 0.78
C GLY A 93 -12.09 7.73 1.92
N ASN A 94 -11.23 7.74 2.95
CA ASN A 94 -11.42 6.96 4.18
C ASN A 94 -12.16 7.75 5.28
N MET A 95 -12.92 8.79 4.95
CA MET A 95 -13.67 9.59 5.94
C MET A 95 -15.17 9.24 5.91
N CYS A 96 -15.75 8.98 7.09
CA CYS A 96 -17.19 8.76 7.20
C CYS A 96 -17.98 10.03 6.83
N SER A 97 -19.24 9.87 6.42
CA SER A 97 -20.09 11.00 5.99
C SER A 97 -20.21 12.10 7.03
N SER A 98 -20.36 11.73 8.31
CA SER A 98 -20.43 12.70 9.41
C SER A 98 -19.16 13.54 9.54
N CYS A 99 -17.98 12.95 9.36
CA CYS A 99 -16.74 13.73 9.36
C CYS A 99 -16.61 14.53 8.07
N ALA A 100 -17.05 14.00 6.92
CA ALA A 100 -16.95 14.68 5.64
C ALA A 100 -17.76 15.98 5.59
N GLU A 101 -18.90 16.07 6.30
CA GLU A 101 -19.69 17.31 6.42
C GLU A 101 -18.91 18.46 7.07
N ASP A 102 -18.02 18.13 8.02
CA ASP A 102 -17.22 19.09 8.77
C ASP A 102 -15.85 19.36 8.13
N HIS A 103 -15.60 18.86 6.91
CA HIS A 103 -14.34 19.05 6.21
C HIS A 103 -14.52 19.54 4.77
N PHE A 104 -13.50 20.20 4.23
CA PHE A 104 -13.45 20.69 2.85
C PHE A 104 -12.10 20.39 2.20
N ILE A 105 -12.05 20.34 0.85
CA ILE A 105 -10.79 20.35 0.10
C ILE A 105 -10.33 21.79 -0.01
N CYS A 106 -9.14 22.07 0.53
CA CYS A 106 -8.45 23.31 0.25
C CYS A 106 -8.18 23.46 -1.26
N GLU A 107 -8.65 24.54 -1.87
CA GLU A 107 -8.42 24.81 -3.29
C GLU A 107 -6.95 25.07 -3.64
N GLY A 108 -6.13 25.46 -2.66
CA GLY A 108 -4.70 25.72 -2.87
C GLY A 108 -3.88 24.43 -2.92
N CYS A 109 -4.02 23.60 -1.88
CA CYS A 109 -3.18 22.42 -1.73
C CYS A 109 -3.88 21.08 -1.93
N GLY A 110 -5.20 21.06 -2.04
CA GLY A 110 -5.96 19.81 -2.04
C GLY A 110 -6.17 19.16 -0.68
N GLY A 111 -5.77 19.84 0.41
CA GLY A 111 -5.86 19.35 1.78
C GLY A 111 -7.29 19.10 2.20
N THR A 112 -7.61 17.91 2.75
CA THR A 112 -8.81 17.79 3.57
C THR A 112 -8.56 18.56 4.87
N CYS A 113 -9.29 19.64 5.04
CA CYS A 113 -9.18 20.55 6.15
C CYS A 113 -10.50 20.58 6.90
N HIS A 114 -10.47 20.72 8.22
CA HIS A 114 -11.70 20.90 8.98
C HIS A 114 -12.30 22.27 8.65
N ASN A 115 -13.62 22.42 8.63
CA ASN A 115 -14.28 23.69 8.28
C ASN A 115 -13.85 24.85 9.20
N ASP A 116 -13.45 24.56 10.44
CA ASP A 116 -12.87 25.54 11.37
C ASP A 116 -11.47 26.06 10.96
N GLU A 117 -10.79 25.35 10.05
CA GLU A 117 -9.52 25.73 9.43
C GLU A 117 -9.70 26.42 8.07
N SER A 118 -10.96 26.65 7.65
CA SER A 118 -11.29 27.34 6.40
C SER A 118 -11.14 28.85 6.54
N ASN A 119 -10.56 29.48 5.51
CA ASN A 119 -10.82 30.90 5.27
C ASN A 119 -12.13 31.06 4.47
N GLU A 120 -12.62 32.29 4.32
CA GLU A 120 -13.85 32.59 3.56
C GLU A 120 -13.78 32.16 2.07
N ASP A 121 -12.60 31.80 1.57
CA ASP A 121 -12.32 31.51 0.16
C ASP A 121 -12.04 30.02 -0.12
N GLY A 122 -12.28 29.11 0.82
CA GLY A 122 -12.09 27.66 0.59
C GLY A 122 -10.63 27.21 0.57
N TYR A 123 -9.74 27.96 1.22
CA TYR A 123 -8.34 27.59 1.46
C TYR A 123 -8.12 27.27 2.93
N CYS A 124 -7.18 26.37 3.22
CA CYS A 124 -6.67 26.17 4.56
C CYS A 124 -5.84 27.38 5.01
N GLU A 125 -5.67 27.55 6.32
CA GLU A 125 -4.91 28.68 6.91
C GLU A 125 -3.51 28.86 6.27
N ASN A 126 -2.81 27.77 5.93
CA ASN A 126 -1.51 27.86 5.27
C ASN A 126 -1.63 28.43 3.85
N CYS A 127 -2.52 27.88 3.02
CA CYS A 127 -2.70 28.36 1.64
C CYS A 127 -3.29 29.77 1.59
N ALA A 128 -4.18 30.11 2.54
CA ALA A 128 -4.72 31.45 2.71
C ALA A 128 -3.62 32.50 2.98
N ASN A 129 -2.57 32.10 3.69
CA ASN A 129 -1.41 32.94 3.99
C ASN A 129 -0.29 32.81 2.93
N GLY A 130 -0.52 32.08 1.83
CA GLY A 130 0.45 31.88 0.75
C GLY A 130 1.54 30.85 1.04
N HIS A 131 1.42 30.04 2.10
CA HIS A 131 2.36 28.97 2.40
C HIS A 131 2.04 27.70 1.59
N GLN A 132 2.96 27.34 0.68
CA GLN A 132 2.86 26.13 -0.16
C GLN A 132 3.39 24.86 0.55
N ILE A 133 4.10 25.03 1.67
CA ILE A 133 4.69 23.92 2.44
C ILE A 133 3.82 23.66 3.67
N HIS A 134 3.26 22.45 3.75
CA HIS A 134 2.43 22.04 4.87
C HIS A 134 3.27 21.65 6.08
N ARG A 135 2.72 21.84 7.28
CA ARG A 135 3.36 21.26 8.48
C ARG A 135 3.31 19.74 8.41
N TYR A 136 4.25 19.10 9.10
CA TYR A 136 4.36 17.66 9.23
C TYR A 136 3.00 16.97 9.44
N HIS A 137 2.71 15.95 8.62
CA HIS A 137 1.47 15.17 8.58
C HIS A 137 0.20 15.91 8.13
N GLN A 138 0.23 17.21 7.87
CA GLN A 138 -0.96 17.94 7.40
C GLN A 138 -1.24 17.73 5.91
N GLY A 139 -0.22 17.50 5.08
CA GLY A 139 -0.40 17.19 3.66
C GLY A 139 -0.99 15.79 3.44
N SER A 140 -0.70 14.84 4.33
CA SER A 140 -1.29 13.50 4.30
C SER A 140 -2.83 13.46 4.39
N LYS A 141 -3.48 14.56 4.81
CA LYS A 141 -4.93 14.74 4.82
C LYS A 141 -5.51 15.05 3.41
N GLN A 142 -4.70 15.24 2.38
CA GLN A 142 -5.13 15.66 1.03
C GLN A 142 -6.00 14.66 0.23
N GLY A 143 -6.36 13.51 0.82
CA GLY A 143 -7.00 12.42 0.08
C GLY A 143 -6.02 11.76 -0.89
N LEU A 144 -6.04 10.43 -0.96
CA LEU A 144 -5.18 9.71 -1.89
C LEU A 144 -5.90 9.53 -3.23
N CYS A 145 -5.29 10.01 -4.30
CA CYS A 145 -5.70 9.73 -5.67
C CYS A 145 -4.70 8.75 -6.28
N PHE A 146 -5.18 7.62 -6.79
CA PHE A 146 -4.33 6.58 -7.36
C PHE A 146 -4.18 6.82 -8.86
N HIS A 147 -2.95 6.87 -9.37
CA HIS A 147 -2.68 7.21 -10.77
C HIS A 147 -2.11 6.04 -11.59
N PRO A 148 -2.64 5.78 -12.81
CA PRO A 148 -3.77 6.49 -13.44
C PRO A 148 -5.09 6.26 -12.67
N ASN A 149 -6.08 7.14 -12.86
CA ASN A 149 -7.37 7.18 -12.12
C ASN A 149 -8.25 5.93 -12.35
N ASN A 150 -7.78 4.76 -11.93
CA ASN A 150 -8.39 3.45 -12.11
C ASN A 150 -7.98 2.46 -11.01
N TYR A 151 -8.10 2.89 -9.74
CA TYR A 151 -7.68 2.09 -8.59
C TYR A 151 -8.14 0.62 -8.68
N SER A 152 -7.18 -0.27 -8.47
CA SER A 152 -7.40 -1.70 -8.35
C SER A 152 -6.49 -2.27 -7.27
N SER A 153 -7.06 -3.07 -6.37
CA SER A 153 -6.30 -3.76 -5.30
C SER A 153 -5.24 -4.72 -5.85
N ASP A 154 -5.38 -5.18 -7.10
CA ASP A 154 -4.41 -6.05 -7.77
C ASP A 154 -3.28 -5.28 -8.45
N THR A 155 -3.42 -3.96 -8.56
CA THR A 155 -2.41 -3.08 -9.14
C THR A 155 -1.47 -2.57 -8.06
N LEU A 156 -0.17 -2.61 -8.32
CA LEU A 156 0.83 -2.05 -7.43
C LEU A 156 0.96 -0.55 -7.67
N TYR A 157 0.57 0.24 -6.67
CA TYR A 157 0.80 1.67 -6.62
C TYR A 157 1.90 1.97 -5.60
N LEU A 158 2.80 2.86 -5.97
CA LEU A 158 3.92 3.31 -5.17
C LEU A 158 3.69 4.77 -4.75
N GLY A 159 3.86 5.07 -3.47
CA GLY A 159 4.00 6.44 -2.97
C GLY A 159 5.47 6.75 -2.72
N VAL A 160 5.89 7.99 -2.90
CA VAL A 160 7.29 8.41 -2.75
C VAL A 160 7.37 9.61 -1.82
N GLU A 161 8.26 9.54 -0.84
CA GLU A 161 8.70 10.68 -0.04
C GLU A 161 10.14 10.99 -0.42
N LEU A 162 10.36 12.14 -1.06
CA LEU A 162 11.69 12.62 -1.45
C LEU A 162 12.09 13.81 -0.58
N GLU A 163 13.04 13.57 0.32
CA GLU A 163 13.58 14.63 1.17
C GLU A 163 14.64 15.46 0.42
N THR A 164 14.50 16.78 0.51
CA THR A 164 15.44 17.76 -0.02
C THR A 164 15.75 18.80 1.05
N ASP A 165 16.99 19.27 1.14
CA ASP A 165 17.49 20.13 2.21
C ASP A 165 18.46 21.19 1.66
N HIS A 166 18.78 22.18 2.47
CA HIS A 166 19.71 23.26 2.15
C HIS A 166 19.34 24.08 0.92
N TYR A 167 18.07 24.47 0.78
CA TYR A 167 17.62 25.42 -0.25
C TYR A 167 18.31 26.78 -0.10
N ARG A 168 19.52 26.92 -0.65
CA ARG A 168 20.34 28.12 -0.53
C ARG A 168 21.17 28.33 -1.78
N LEU A 169 21.09 29.53 -2.35
CA LEU A 169 22.00 30.02 -3.37
C LEU A 169 22.90 31.12 -2.81
N LYS A 170 24.20 30.85 -2.74
CA LYS A 170 25.21 31.72 -2.12
C LYS A 170 24.89 31.98 -0.64
N HIS A 171 24.27 33.14 -0.33
CA HIS A 171 23.90 33.56 1.02
C HIS A 171 22.40 33.80 1.17
N ASN A 172 21.62 33.55 0.11
CA ASN A 172 20.17 33.72 0.13
C ASN A 172 19.52 32.38 0.45
N ASP A 173 18.52 32.43 1.31
CA ASP A 173 17.53 31.36 1.42
C ASP A 173 16.70 31.36 0.14
N THR A 174 16.45 30.18 -0.43
CA THR A 174 15.69 30.02 -1.68
C THR A 174 14.57 29.00 -1.52
N ARG A 175 14.20 28.68 -0.28
CA ARG A 175 13.18 27.67 0.05
C ARG A 175 11.79 28.11 -0.39
N ASP A 176 11.45 29.38 -0.16
CA ASP A 176 10.13 29.91 -0.48
C ASP A 176 9.97 30.04 -2.01
N GLU A 177 11.00 30.55 -2.71
CA GLU A 177 11.01 30.61 -4.18
C GLU A 177 10.88 29.20 -4.80
N ALA A 178 11.57 28.20 -4.26
CA ALA A 178 11.40 26.83 -4.70
C ALA A 178 9.96 26.31 -4.49
N SER A 179 9.34 26.69 -3.37
CA SER A 179 7.95 26.31 -3.08
C SER A 179 6.95 26.93 -4.06
N GLU A 180 7.19 28.16 -4.50
CA GLU A 180 6.42 28.81 -5.55
C GLU A 180 6.60 28.10 -6.90
N GLU A 181 7.84 27.80 -7.30
CA GLU A 181 8.12 27.03 -8.53
C GLU A 181 7.49 25.63 -8.51
N PHE A 182 7.47 24.95 -7.36
CA PHE A 182 6.80 23.66 -7.21
C PHE A 182 5.28 23.78 -7.39
N ALA A 183 4.66 24.86 -6.91
CA ALA A 183 3.24 25.11 -7.10
C ALA A 183 2.90 25.37 -8.58
N GLU A 184 3.81 25.94 -9.37
CA GLU A 184 3.60 26.18 -10.81
C GLU A 184 3.54 24.89 -11.65
N ILE A 185 4.14 23.79 -11.17
CA ILE A 185 4.12 22.49 -11.86
C ILE A 185 3.05 21.54 -11.31
N GLN A 186 2.26 21.97 -10.33
CA GLN A 186 1.05 21.25 -9.92
C GLN A 186 0.06 21.28 -11.09
N ASP A 187 -0.37 20.09 -11.51
CA ASP A 187 -1.54 19.95 -12.39
C ASP A 187 -2.83 19.93 -11.56
N ASP A 188 -3.98 20.03 -12.21
CA ASP A 188 -5.32 19.92 -11.59
C ASP A 188 -5.47 18.59 -10.81
N GLU A 189 -4.70 17.56 -11.18
CA GLU A 189 -4.65 16.25 -10.50
C GLU A 189 -3.89 16.25 -9.17
N ARG A 190 -3.19 17.34 -8.80
CA ARG A 190 -2.40 17.49 -7.55
C ARG A 190 -1.53 16.27 -7.22
N LEU A 191 -0.61 15.95 -8.12
CA LEU A 191 0.19 14.72 -8.10
C LEU A 191 1.16 14.59 -6.92
N PHE A 192 1.44 15.66 -6.18
CA PHE A 192 2.30 15.64 -5.01
C PHE A 192 1.94 16.75 -4.03
N TRP A 193 2.58 16.79 -2.87
CA TRP A 193 2.53 17.92 -1.96
C TRP A 193 3.85 18.10 -1.22
N LEU A 194 3.97 19.26 -0.57
CA LEU A 194 5.18 19.65 0.14
C LEU A 194 4.92 19.63 1.64
N GLU A 195 5.79 18.97 2.41
CA GLU A 195 5.76 18.98 3.88
C GLU A 195 7.06 19.50 4.49
N GLU A 196 6.94 20.06 5.68
CA GLU A 196 8.06 20.28 6.58
C GLU A 196 8.42 18.98 7.29
N ASP A 197 9.68 18.58 7.22
CA ASP A 197 10.24 17.55 8.09
C ASP A 197 11.21 18.19 9.09
N SER A 198 10.90 18.01 10.37
CA SER A 198 11.73 18.41 11.51
C SER A 198 13.14 17.83 11.52
N SER A 199 13.40 16.78 10.73
CA SER A 199 14.73 16.19 10.57
C SER A 199 15.65 16.99 9.62
N LEU A 200 15.09 17.95 8.88
CA LEU A 200 15.78 18.76 7.88
C LEU A 200 16.12 20.15 8.45
N ASP A 201 17.18 20.78 7.94
CA ASP A 201 17.62 22.12 8.39
C ASP A 201 16.87 23.24 7.66
N ASN A 202 16.96 23.24 6.33
CA ASN A 202 16.24 24.15 5.46
C ASN A 202 15.67 23.35 4.28
N GLY A 203 14.79 22.40 4.61
CA GLY A 203 14.33 21.37 3.69
C GLY A 203 12.84 21.38 3.39
N ILE A 204 12.52 20.59 2.38
CA ILE A 204 11.18 20.31 1.87
C ILE A 204 11.12 18.80 1.60
N GLU A 205 10.14 18.14 2.19
CA GLU A 205 9.77 16.77 1.86
C GLU A 205 8.70 16.80 0.76
N ILE A 206 9.01 16.18 -0.38
CA ILE A 206 8.12 16.15 -1.56
C ILE A 206 7.45 14.79 -1.59
N ILE A 207 6.14 14.76 -1.37
CA ILE A 207 5.37 13.53 -1.18
C ILE A 207 4.44 13.31 -2.37
N SER A 208 4.58 12.19 -3.08
CA SER A 208 3.77 11.88 -4.25
C SER A 208 2.42 11.25 -3.89
N GLN A 209 1.43 11.49 -4.74
CA GLN A 209 0.28 10.61 -4.86
C GLN A 209 0.72 9.18 -5.23
N PRO A 210 -0.04 8.13 -4.84
CA PRO A 210 0.26 6.75 -5.22
C PRO A 210 0.14 6.54 -6.73
N CYS A 211 1.21 6.13 -7.38
CA CYS A 211 1.25 5.95 -8.83
C CYS A 211 1.77 4.55 -9.20
N THR A 212 1.30 4.00 -10.32
CA THR A 212 1.96 2.81 -10.91
C THR A 212 3.41 3.14 -11.29
N LEU A 213 4.28 2.13 -11.34
CA LEU A 213 5.67 2.32 -11.81
C LEU A 213 5.72 3.00 -13.18
N GLU A 214 4.89 2.56 -14.14
CA GLU A 214 4.82 3.16 -15.47
C GLU A 214 4.47 4.65 -15.40
N TYR A 215 3.51 5.03 -14.57
CA TYR A 215 3.11 6.43 -14.39
C TYR A 215 4.25 7.27 -13.81
N HIS A 216 4.96 6.77 -12.80
CA HIS A 216 6.15 7.45 -12.26
C HIS A 216 7.26 7.64 -13.30
N LEU A 217 7.46 6.68 -14.20
CA LEU A 217 8.53 6.73 -15.20
C LEU A 217 8.19 7.60 -16.41
N THR A 218 6.90 7.77 -16.73
CA THR A 218 6.47 8.37 -18.02
C THR A 218 5.66 9.65 -17.90
N LYS A 219 4.95 9.88 -16.80
CA LYS A 219 4.01 11.00 -16.64
C LYS A 219 4.27 11.87 -15.43
N PHE A 220 4.71 11.26 -14.32
CA PHE A 220 4.94 12.01 -13.08
C PHE A 220 6.07 13.03 -13.27
N PRO A 221 5.93 14.29 -12.79
CA PRO A 221 6.86 15.40 -13.08
C PRO A 221 8.17 15.34 -12.26
N TRP A 222 8.75 14.15 -12.09
CA TRP A 222 9.97 13.98 -11.30
C TRP A 222 11.16 14.76 -11.87
N LYS A 223 11.21 14.94 -13.19
CA LYS A 223 12.28 15.69 -13.82
C LYS A 223 12.21 17.16 -13.40
N GLU A 224 11.06 17.78 -13.55
CA GLU A 224 10.75 19.16 -13.15
C GLU A 224 11.02 19.34 -11.66
N ILE A 225 10.51 18.43 -10.82
CA ILE A 225 10.73 18.43 -9.37
C ILE A 225 12.24 18.46 -9.04
N THR A 226 13.01 17.54 -9.63
CA THR A 226 14.46 17.50 -9.34
C THR A 226 15.23 18.68 -9.93
N ASP A 227 14.75 19.27 -11.03
CA ASP A 227 15.37 20.45 -11.63
C ASP A 227 15.11 21.70 -10.79
N ILE A 228 13.88 21.91 -10.30
CA ILE A 228 13.50 23.01 -9.37
C ILE A 228 14.30 22.93 -8.07
N ALA A 229 14.41 21.74 -7.47
CA ALA A 229 15.21 21.56 -6.27
C ALA A 229 16.68 21.96 -6.52
N ARG A 230 17.27 21.55 -7.65
CA ARG A 230 18.66 21.84 -7.98
C ARG A 230 18.90 23.29 -8.37
N SER A 231 18.00 23.92 -9.11
CA SER A 231 18.10 25.33 -9.50
C SER A 231 18.08 26.23 -8.27
N ASN A 232 17.28 25.86 -7.25
CA ASN A 232 17.19 26.54 -5.97
C ASN A 232 18.22 26.08 -4.93
N GLY A 233 19.30 25.44 -5.37
CA GLY A 233 20.46 25.13 -4.53
C GLY A 233 20.26 23.99 -3.52
N ALA A 234 19.12 23.30 -3.56
CA ALA A 234 18.85 22.20 -2.68
C ALA A 234 19.81 21.02 -2.91
N LYS A 235 20.01 20.26 -1.84
CA LYS A 235 20.75 19.03 -1.79
C LYS A 235 19.81 17.95 -1.29
N SER A 236 20.05 16.73 -1.72
CA SER A 236 19.38 15.57 -1.11
C SER A 236 20.46 14.59 -0.65
N HIS A 237 21.08 13.89 -1.61
CA HIS A 237 22.23 13.03 -1.30
C HIS A 237 23.32 13.74 -0.47
N GLN A 238 23.72 14.95 -0.85
CA GLN A 238 24.82 15.68 -0.23
C GLN A 238 24.49 16.28 1.15
N ALA A 239 23.21 16.34 1.55
CA ALA A 239 22.78 16.84 2.86
C ALA A 239 23.09 15.86 4.00
N GLN A 240 23.32 14.57 3.67
CA GLN A 240 23.59 13.46 4.60
C GLN A 240 22.41 13.02 5.47
N THR A 241 21.44 13.90 5.74
CA THR A 241 20.19 13.65 6.48
C THR A 241 19.11 13.06 5.58
N CYS A 242 19.01 13.54 4.33
CA CYS A 242 17.89 13.22 3.45
C CYS A 242 17.71 11.72 3.11
N GLY A 243 16.47 11.26 3.19
CA GLY A 243 15.95 9.98 2.72
C GLY A 243 15.29 10.01 1.33
N LEU A 244 15.05 8.81 0.82
CA LEU A 244 14.09 8.53 -0.24
C LEU A 244 13.27 7.34 0.24
N HIS A 245 12.01 7.57 0.60
CA HIS A 245 11.12 6.52 1.08
C HIS A 245 10.13 6.15 0.00
N ILE A 246 9.82 4.86 -0.10
CA ILE A 246 8.87 4.34 -1.08
C ILE A 246 7.85 3.48 -0.35
N HIS A 247 6.59 3.80 -0.51
CA HIS A 247 5.46 3.12 0.10
C HIS A 247 4.73 2.26 -0.92
N PHE A 248 4.17 1.14 -0.48
CA PHE A 248 3.15 0.42 -1.24
C PHE A 248 2.11 -0.21 -0.32
N PRO A 249 0.86 -0.40 -0.77
CA PRO A 249 -0.22 -0.85 0.11
C PRO A 249 -0.07 -2.33 0.50
N ILE A 250 -0.29 -2.67 1.77
CA ILE A 250 -0.34 -4.07 2.23
C ILE A 250 -1.44 -4.85 1.49
N ALA A 251 -2.52 -4.16 1.09
CA ALA A 251 -3.61 -4.72 0.29
C ALA A 251 -3.14 -5.29 -1.06
N PHE A 252 -2.01 -4.82 -1.63
CA PHE A 252 -1.45 -5.44 -2.83
C PHE A 252 -1.06 -6.91 -2.60
N LEU A 253 -0.74 -7.29 -1.36
CA LEU A 253 -0.40 -8.66 -0.95
C LEU A 253 -1.62 -9.41 -0.39
N ALA A 254 -2.85 -8.91 -0.59
CA ALA A 254 -4.05 -9.55 -0.07
C ALA A 254 -4.16 -11.01 -0.53
N GLY A 255 -4.53 -11.89 0.41
CA GLY A 255 -4.67 -13.32 0.19
C GLY A 255 -4.13 -14.14 1.37
N PRO A 256 -4.29 -15.48 1.34
CA PRO A 256 -3.90 -16.35 2.46
C PRO A 256 -2.43 -16.23 2.86
N ARG A 257 -1.55 -15.88 1.91
CA ARG A 257 -0.10 -15.79 2.11
C ARG A 257 0.39 -14.39 2.51
N GLN A 258 -0.49 -13.41 2.70
CA GLN A 258 -0.11 -12.01 2.93
C GLN A 258 1.00 -11.86 3.97
N HIS A 259 0.83 -12.44 5.16
CA HIS A 259 1.82 -12.36 6.22
C HIS A 259 3.17 -12.98 5.81
N ASN A 260 3.15 -14.16 5.18
CA ASN A 260 4.36 -14.83 4.68
C ASN A 260 5.08 -14.00 3.61
N GLN A 261 4.34 -13.28 2.77
CA GLN A 261 4.90 -12.41 1.72
C GLN A 261 5.57 -11.17 2.35
N VAL A 262 4.94 -10.53 3.33
CA VAL A 262 5.54 -9.42 4.10
C VAL A 262 6.84 -9.88 4.77
N ILE A 263 6.81 -11.04 5.42
CA ILE A 263 7.99 -11.62 6.05
C ILE A 263 9.08 -11.97 5.03
N SER A 264 8.70 -12.44 3.84
CA SER A 264 9.66 -12.70 2.76
C SER A 264 10.37 -11.43 2.28
N LEU A 265 9.68 -10.28 2.26
CA LEU A 265 10.31 -9.00 1.96
C LEU A 265 11.37 -8.66 3.01
N ILE A 266 11.01 -8.75 4.28
CA ILE A 266 11.93 -8.49 5.39
C ILE A 266 13.14 -9.41 5.28
N TYR A 267 12.91 -10.69 5.01
CA TYR A 267 13.98 -11.67 4.82
C TYR A 267 14.95 -11.29 3.69
N ILE A 268 14.45 -10.82 2.54
CA ILE A 268 15.29 -10.35 1.44
C ILE A 268 16.18 -9.19 1.91
N PHE A 269 15.62 -8.23 2.66
CA PHE A 269 16.38 -7.10 3.20
C PHE A 269 17.45 -7.54 4.19
N GLU A 270 17.11 -8.49 5.08
CA GLU A 270 18.03 -9.01 6.08
C GLU A 270 19.16 -9.83 5.47
N ARG A 271 18.84 -10.74 4.55
CA ARG A 271 19.78 -11.66 3.89
C ARG A 271 20.75 -10.93 2.96
N PHE A 272 20.25 -9.97 2.18
CA PHE A 272 21.05 -9.23 1.20
C PHE A 272 21.45 -7.84 1.70
N TRP A 273 21.63 -7.70 3.01
CA TRP A 273 21.90 -6.41 3.65
C TRP A 273 23.15 -5.71 3.11
N GLU A 274 24.23 -6.44 2.86
CA GLU A 274 25.48 -5.85 2.36
C GLU A 274 25.29 -5.25 0.96
N GLN A 275 24.60 -5.99 0.09
CA GLN A 275 24.26 -5.56 -1.26
C GLN A 275 23.31 -4.36 -1.24
N LEU A 276 22.28 -4.43 -0.40
CA LEU A 276 21.30 -3.36 -0.23
C LEU A 276 21.90 -2.11 0.43
N THR A 277 22.92 -2.26 1.28
CA THR A 277 23.71 -1.14 1.81
C THR A 277 24.50 -0.44 0.70
N VAL A 278 25.14 -1.20 -0.18
CA VAL A 278 25.82 -0.64 -1.35
C VAL A 278 24.81 0.03 -2.30
N PHE A 279 23.63 -0.57 -2.48
CA PHE A 279 22.56 -0.01 -3.28
C PHE A 279 22.05 1.33 -2.72
N SER A 280 21.82 1.38 -1.40
CA SER A 280 21.20 2.51 -0.69
C SER A 280 22.05 3.77 -0.66
N ARG A 281 23.37 3.63 -0.80
CA ARG A 281 24.38 4.71 -0.68
C ARG A 281 24.48 5.30 0.73
N ARG A 282 23.94 4.60 1.75
CA ARG A 282 24.08 4.95 3.17
C ARG A 282 25.33 4.27 3.74
N THR A 283 25.97 4.91 4.72
CA THR A 283 26.97 4.26 5.57
C THR A 283 26.29 3.39 6.64
N GLN A 284 27.04 2.49 7.27
CA GLN A 284 26.50 1.68 8.37
C GLN A 284 25.99 2.53 9.53
N GLU A 285 26.67 3.65 9.82
CA GLU A 285 26.23 4.64 10.81
C GLU A 285 24.88 5.25 10.43
N GLN A 286 24.74 5.73 9.18
CA GLN A 286 23.47 6.29 8.68
C GLN A 286 22.33 5.26 8.68
N LEU A 287 22.61 3.99 8.40
CA LEU A 287 21.62 2.91 8.49
C LEU A 287 21.21 2.66 9.95
N SER A 288 22.16 2.62 10.87
CA SER A 288 21.86 2.38 12.29
C SER A 288 20.97 3.44 12.94
N HIS A 289 20.88 4.65 12.34
CA HIS A 289 20.01 5.71 12.82
C HIS A 289 18.67 5.79 12.09
N ASN A 290 18.64 5.47 10.79
CA ASN A 290 17.53 5.85 9.92
C ASN A 290 16.86 4.66 9.19
N SER A 291 17.50 3.50 9.17
CA SER A 291 17.04 2.30 8.44
C SER A 291 17.66 1.05 9.07
N LYS A 292 17.19 0.64 10.23
CA LYS A 292 17.69 -0.52 10.99
C LYS A 292 17.15 -1.84 10.43
N LYS A 293 17.91 -2.91 10.71
CA LYS A 293 17.45 -4.30 10.64
C LYS A 293 16.52 -4.59 11.81
N TYR A 294 15.67 -5.59 11.65
CA TYR A 294 14.91 -6.13 12.77
C TYR A 294 15.81 -6.96 13.69
N ASN A 295 15.58 -6.85 15.00
CA ASN A 295 16.31 -7.64 15.99
C ASN A 295 15.77 -9.09 16.03
N ASN A 296 16.62 -10.05 16.42
CA ASN A 296 16.35 -11.50 16.44
C ASN A 296 15.30 -11.98 17.48
N ASP A 297 14.51 -11.08 18.07
CA ASP A 297 13.59 -11.37 19.19
C ASP A 297 12.26 -12.03 18.76
N LEU A 298 12.07 -12.27 17.47
CA LEU A 298 10.84 -12.86 16.89
C LEU A 298 10.99 -14.34 16.50
N ALA A 299 12.11 -14.97 16.88
CA ALA A 299 12.32 -16.39 16.67
C ALA A 299 11.14 -17.22 17.25
N ASN A 300 10.66 -18.22 16.50
CA ASN A 300 9.57 -19.13 16.89
C ASN A 300 8.15 -18.55 16.92
N LYS A 301 7.88 -17.44 16.23
CA LYS A 301 6.52 -16.91 16.04
C LYS A 301 5.97 -17.21 14.65
N SER A 302 4.65 -17.36 14.57
CA SER A 302 3.94 -17.42 13.28
C SER A 302 4.19 -16.14 12.47
N ALA A 303 4.09 -16.21 11.14
CA ALA A 303 4.24 -15.01 10.30
C ALA A 303 3.21 -13.93 10.64
N ARG A 304 1.98 -14.34 10.99
CA ARG A 304 0.92 -13.44 11.45
C ARG A 304 1.33 -12.69 12.72
N ASP A 305 1.82 -13.41 13.74
CA ASP A 305 2.23 -12.79 15.01
C ASP A 305 3.44 -11.86 14.82
N LYS A 306 4.37 -12.23 13.94
CA LYS A 306 5.50 -11.38 13.56
C LYS A 306 5.02 -10.08 12.95
N VAL A 307 4.20 -10.14 11.89
CA VAL A 307 3.66 -8.94 11.23
C VAL A 307 2.87 -8.09 12.21
N TYR A 308 2.02 -8.71 13.04
CA TYR A 308 1.26 -7.99 14.06
C TYR A 308 2.17 -7.25 15.05
N GLU A 309 3.21 -7.90 15.55
CA GLU A 309 4.12 -7.27 16.50
C GLU A 309 4.96 -6.16 15.86
N LEU A 310 5.48 -6.39 14.65
CA LEU A 310 6.25 -5.39 13.91
C LEU A 310 5.42 -4.15 13.58
N SER A 311 4.11 -4.32 13.36
CA SER A 311 3.18 -3.23 13.02
C SER A 311 2.66 -2.47 14.25
N ASN A 312 2.63 -3.08 15.43
CA ASN A 312 1.95 -2.51 16.61
C ASN A 312 2.82 -2.32 17.86
N SER A 313 4.01 -2.91 17.91
CA SER A 313 4.85 -2.86 19.11
C SER A 313 5.70 -1.60 19.16
N SER A 314 5.60 -0.86 20.27
CA SER A 314 6.51 0.25 20.59
C SER A 314 7.98 -0.16 20.76
N ARG A 315 8.29 -1.48 20.73
CA ARG A 315 9.66 -2.01 20.72
C ARG A 315 10.40 -1.73 19.42
N TYR A 316 9.68 -1.65 18.30
CA TYR A 316 10.24 -1.32 17.00
C TYR A 316 9.97 0.16 16.75
N ASP A 317 11.01 0.91 16.41
CA ASP A 317 10.87 2.32 16.02
C ASP A 317 10.46 2.42 14.54
N ARG A 318 10.02 3.61 14.11
CA ARG A 318 9.72 3.87 12.68
C ARG A 318 10.94 3.78 11.76
N TYR A 319 12.15 3.67 12.31
CA TYR A 319 13.40 3.74 11.56
C TYR A 319 13.88 2.36 11.11
N GLN A 320 12.96 1.49 10.68
CA GLN A 320 13.28 0.19 10.09
C GLN A 320 13.43 0.33 8.58
N ALA A 321 14.35 -0.45 7.97
CA ALA A 321 14.55 -0.42 6.52
C ALA A 321 13.29 -0.84 5.74
N VAL A 322 12.50 -1.75 6.33
CA VAL A 322 11.12 -2.07 5.97
C VAL A 322 10.28 -1.68 7.17
N ASN A 323 9.51 -0.60 7.08
CA ASN A 323 8.65 -0.11 8.17
C ASN A 323 7.20 -0.54 7.93
N LEU A 324 6.59 -1.14 8.94
CA LEU A 324 5.17 -1.56 8.94
C LEU A 324 4.29 -0.69 9.84
N GLN A 325 4.90 0.19 10.65
CA GLN A 325 4.19 1.12 11.54
C GLN A 325 3.78 2.37 10.78
N THR A 326 2.98 2.19 9.73
CA THR A 326 2.49 3.30 8.90
C THR A 326 1.01 3.55 9.19
N HIS A 327 0.62 4.82 9.25
CA HIS A 327 -0.77 5.21 9.53
C HIS A 327 -1.78 4.76 8.46
N LYS A 328 -1.31 4.43 7.24
CA LYS A 328 -2.16 4.14 6.07
C LYS A 328 -2.14 2.66 5.63
N SER A 329 -1.75 1.74 6.52
CA SER A 329 -1.62 0.30 6.19
C SER A 329 -0.75 0.03 4.94
N THR A 330 0.35 0.77 4.83
CA THR A 330 1.38 0.61 3.80
C THR A 330 2.62 -0.07 4.36
N ILE A 331 3.43 -0.64 3.47
CA ILE A 331 4.81 -1.02 3.74
C ILE A 331 5.69 0.10 3.21
N GLU A 332 6.52 0.66 4.09
CA GLU A 332 7.41 1.76 3.77
C GLU A 332 8.87 1.25 3.68
N ILE A 333 9.53 1.52 2.57
CA ILE A 333 10.94 1.21 2.36
C ILE A 333 11.78 2.45 2.67
N ARG A 334 12.37 2.49 3.86
CA ARG A 334 13.19 3.62 4.35
C ARG A 334 14.68 3.48 4.08
N LEU A 335 15.06 2.51 3.25
CA LEU A 335 16.46 2.13 3.05
C LEU A 335 17.28 3.20 2.31
N PHE A 336 16.70 3.87 1.32
CA PHE A 336 17.50 4.64 0.36
C PHE A 336 17.93 6.00 0.91
N ARG A 337 19.14 6.42 0.55
CA ARG A 337 19.57 7.81 0.73
C ARG A 337 18.90 8.69 -0.32
N GLY A 338 18.54 9.92 0.06
CA GLY A 338 17.96 10.90 -0.85
C GLY A 338 18.80 11.14 -2.12
N THR A 339 18.15 11.57 -3.20
CA THR A 339 18.77 11.79 -4.51
C THR A 339 18.03 12.83 -5.34
N LEU A 340 18.77 13.65 -6.09
CA LEU A 340 18.22 14.51 -7.16
C LEU A 340 18.65 14.00 -8.56
N LYS A 341 19.21 12.79 -8.63
CA LYS A 341 19.55 12.13 -9.91
C LYS A 341 18.37 11.24 -10.30
N LEU A 342 17.67 11.61 -11.37
CA LEU A 342 16.45 10.94 -11.83
C LEU A 342 16.64 9.43 -12.05
N SER A 343 17.73 9.02 -12.71
CA SER A 343 18.03 7.59 -12.94
C SER A 343 18.17 6.79 -11.64
N THR A 344 18.61 7.44 -10.55
CA THR A 344 18.77 6.80 -9.25
C THR A 344 17.44 6.67 -8.51
N LEU A 345 16.55 7.67 -8.65
CA LEU A 345 15.19 7.61 -8.14
C LEU A 345 14.44 6.47 -8.84
N TYR A 346 14.50 6.41 -10.17
CA TYR A 346 13.86 5.36 -10.97
C TYR A 346 14.42 3.96 -10.67
N ALA A 347 15.72 3.81 -10.46
CA ALA A 347 16.29 2.53 -10.03
C ALA A 347 15.75 2.06 -8.67
N ALA A 348 15.47 2.98 -7.74
CA ALA A 348 14.87 2.64 -6.45
C ALA A 348 13.40 2.23 -6.60
N LEU A 349 12.61 2.94 -7.42
CA LEU A 349 11.24 2.57 -7.74
C LEU A 349 11.15 1.18 -8.39
N GLU A 350 11.99 0.92 -9.40
CA GLU A 350 12.05 -0.37 -10.08
C GLU A 350 12.45 -1.51 -9.12
N LEU A 351 13.37 -1.25 -8.17
CA LEU A 351 13.73 -2.25 -7.16
C LEU A 351 12.53 -2.59 -6.26
N VAL A 352 11.82 -1.58 -5.76
CA VAL A 352 10.68 -1.79 -4.86
C VAL A 352 9.53 -2.47 -5.60
N ASP A 353 9.20 -2.04 -6.83
CA ASP A 353 8.19 -2.69 -7.65
C ASP A 353 8.54 -4.17 -7.92
N PHE A 354 9.79 -4.44 -8.31
CA PHE A 354 10.27 -5.80 -8.52
C PHE A 354 10.10 -6.65 -7.27
N LEU A 355 10.61 -6.20 -6.12
CA LEU A 355 10.57 -6.97 -4.88
C LEU A 355 9.13 -7.24 -4.44
N ALA A 356 8.24 -6.23 -4.48
CA ALA A 356 6.84 -6.39 -4.11
C ALA A 356 6.12 -7.41 -5.00
N ARG A 357 6.34 -7.38 -6.33
CA ARG A 357 5.78 -8.39 -7.25
C ARG A 357 6.40 -9.76 -7.05
N PHE A 358 7.70 -9.81 -6.81
CA PHE A 358 8.46 -11.04 -6.63
C PHE A 358 7.96 -11.83 -5.40
N ILE A 359 7.81 -11.16 -4.25
CA ILE A 359 7.26 -11.79 -3.04
C ILE A 359 5.80 -12.21 -3.21
N LYS A 360 5.02 -11.50 -4.05
CA LYS A 360 3.60 -11.81 -4.26
C LYS A 360 3.42 -13.18 -4.94
N VAL A 361 4.30 -13.53 -5.87
CA VAL A 361 4.15 -14.73 -6.71
C VAL A 361 4.98 -15.94 -6.25
N HIS A 362 6.03 -15.74 -5.46
CA HIS A 362 6.91 -16.84 -5.02
C HIS A 362 6.68 -17.23 -3.54
N PRO A 363 6.73 -18.54 -3.21
CA PRO A 363 6.62 -19.00 -1.83
C PRO A 363 7.89 -18.65 -1.02
N THR A 364 7.73 -18.55 0.30
CA THR A 364 8.82 -18.19 1.22
C THR A 364 10.02 -19.15 1.10
N SER A 365 9.77 -20.46 0.92
CA SER A 365 10.80 -21.49 0.73
C SER A 365 11.70 -21.19 -0.47
N TYR A 366 11.11 -20.83 -1.62
CA TYR A 366 11.85 -20.44 -2.82
C TYR A 366 12.72 -19.20 -2.59
N ILE A 367 12.20 -18.22 -1.85
CA ILE A 367 12.91 -16.96 -1.56
C ILE A 367 14.10 -17.21 -0.62
N LYS A 368 13.95 -18.10 0.37
CA LYS A 368 15.02 -18.50 1.30
C LYS A 368 16.22 -19.13 0.59
N ASP A 369 15.99 -19.88 -0.48
CA ASP A 369 17.05 -20.55 -1.23
C ASP A 369 17.77 -19.63 -2.23
N MET A 370 17.33 -18.39 -2.38
CA MET A 370 17.94 -17.48 -3.35
C MET A 370 19.33 -17.00 -2.93
N THR A 371 20.22 -16.93 -3.91
CA THR A 371 21.44 -16.11 -3.83
C THR A 371 21.15 -14.72 -4.40
N TRP A 372 22.01 -13.75 -4.10
CA TRP A 372 21.90 -12.41 -4.69
C TRP A 372 21.92 -12.46 -6.22
N ALA A 373 22.84 -13.26 -6.79
CA ALA A 373 22.93 -13.46 -8.23
C ALA A 373 21.63 -14.04 -8.82
N ASN A 374 21.02 -15.02 -8.15
CA ASN A 374 19.74 -15.58 -8.59
C ASN A 374 18.62 -14.56 -8.52
N LEU A 375 18.58 -13.71 -7.48
CA LEU A 375 17.57 -12.67 -7.33
C LEU A 375 17.66 -11.62 -8.45
N ILE A 376 18.86 -11.05 -8.69
CA ILE A 376 19.02 -10.01 -9.71
C ILE A 376 18.81 -10.55 -11.13
N ASN A 377 19.08 -11.83 -11.39
CA ASN A 377 18.80 -12.48 -12.67
C ASN A 377 17.30 -12.64 -12.95
N ARG A 378 16.43 -12.47 -11.94
CA ARG A 378 14.97 -12.46 -12.11
C ARG A 378 14.40 -11.08 -12.41
N ILE A 379 15.22 -10.03 -12.33
CA ILE A 379 14.77 -8.66 -12.62
C ILE A 379 14.36 -8.59 -14.10
N PRO A 380 13.12 -8.15 -14.41
CA PRO A 380 12.67 -8.00 -15.78
C PRO A 380 13.62 -7.13 -16.61
N SER A 381 13.79 -7.47 -17.88
CA SER A 381 14.66 -6.70 -18.79
C SER A 381 14.17 -5.28 -19.02
N THR A 382 12.89 -5.00 -18.79
CA THR A 382 12.26 -3.68 -18.87
C THR A 382 12.72 -2.72 -17.77
N TYR A 383 13.36 -3.21 -16.70
CA TYR A 383 13.74 -2.39 -15.53
C TYR A 383 15.14 -1.81 -15.78
N HIS A 384 15.23 -0.97 -16.79
CA HIS A 384 16.49 -0.52 -17.37
C HIS A 384 17.31 0.34 -16.39
N TYR A 385 16.66 1.14 -15.54
CA TYR A 385 17.37 1.99 -14.58
C TYR A 385 18.01 1.15 -13.48
N LEU A 386 17.33 0.12 -13.01
CA LEU A 386 17.78 -0.83 -12.01
C LEU A 386 18.95 -1.66 -12.53
N HIS A 387 18.84 -2.22 -13.74
CA HIS A 387 19.95 -2.95 -14.37
C HIS A 387 21.21 -2.08 -14.47
N GLN A 388 21.08 -0.87 -15.01
CA GLN A 388 22.22 0.04 -15.13
C GLN A 388 22.78 0.42 -13.76
N TYR A 389 21.91 0.68 -12.79
CA TYR A 389 22.33 1.05 -11.44
C TYR A 389 23.06 -0.10 -10.72
N LEU A 390 22.62 -1.34 -10.88
CA LEU A 390 23.31 -2.51 -10.34
C LEU A 390 24.73 -2.66 -10.92
N ILE A 391 24.89 -2.43 -12.23
CA ILE A 391 26.20 -2.45 -12.90
C ILE A 391 27.09 -1.31 -12.37
N ASP A 392 26.58 -0.08 -12.35
CA ASP A 392 27.31 1.12 -11.90
C ASP A 392 27.79 1.01 -10.45
N ARG A 393 27.09 0.23 -9.63
CA ARG A 393 27.42 -0.02 -8.21
C ARG A 393 28.24 -1.29 -7.98
N GLY A 394 28.59 -2.05 -9.02
CA GLY A 394 29.33 -3.31 -8.90
C GLY A 394 28.55 -4.38 -8.12
N LEU A 395 27.22 -4.37 -8.24
CA LEU A 395 26.31 -5.33 -7.60
C LEU A 395 26.09 -6.58 -8.47
N THR A 396 26.56 -6.55 -9.71
CA THR A 396 26.61 -7.72 -10.61
C THR A 396 27.93 -8.50 -10.52
N ASP A 397 28.87 -8.02 -9.70
CA ASP A 397 30.19 -8.63 -9.53
C ASP A 397 30.10 -10.05 -8.95
N SER A 398 30.96 -10.96 -9.40
CA SER A 398 31.03 -12.34 -8.92
C SER A 398 31.29 -12.46 -7.41
N LYS A 399 31.87 -11.43 -6.78
CA LYS A 399 32.05 -11.35 -5.32
C LYS A 399 30.74 -11.52 -4.55
N TRP A 400 29.60 -11.16 -5.15
CA TRP A 400 28.28 -11.31 -4.55
C TRP A 400 27.61 -12.66 -4.85
N GLY A 401 28.16 -13.45 -5.78
CA GLY A 401 27.53 -14.68 -6.29
C GLY A 401 27.58 -15.88 -5.33
N ASN A 402 28.51 -15.87 -4.36
CA ASN A 402 28.74 -16.97 -3.43
C ASN A 402 28.68 -16.57 -1.95
N ILE A 403 28.17 -15.37 -1.63
CA ILE A 403 27.98 -14.98 -0.23
C ILE A 403 26.72 -15.66 0.28
N THR A 404 26.88 -16.88 0.78
CA THR A 404 26.01 -17.39 1.84
C THR A 404 26.35 -16.56 3.07
N SER A 405 25.51 -15.59 3.43
CA SER A 405 25.55 -15.01 4.78
C SER A 405 25.65 -16.16 5.77
N THR A 406 26.56 -16.10 6.75
CA THR A 406 26.72 -17.15 7.76
C THR A 406 25.35 -17.53 8.31
N GLU A 407 24.93 -18.77 8.05
CA GLU A 407 23.59 -19.31 8.26
C GLU A 407 23.03 -18.99 9.67
N THR A 408 23.91 -18.83 10.65
CA THR A 408 23.60 -18.67 12.07
C THR A 408 22.84 -17.40 12.49
N GLU A 409 22.89 -16.29 11.75
CA GLU A 409 22.15 -15.05 12.13
C GLU A 409 20.81 -14.88 11.41
N VAL A 410 20.68 -15.41 10.19
CA VAL A 410 19.47 -15.33 9.36
C VAL A 410 18.48 -16.44 9.73
N GLU A 411 18.96 -17.62 10.13
CA GLU A 411 18.11 -18.76 10.52
C GLU A 411 17.20 -18.46 11.71
N ALA A 412 17.61 -17.59 12.63
CA ALA A 412 16.88 -17.28 13.86
C ALA A 412 15.58 -16.48 13.62
N ILE A 413 15.50 -15.67 12.56
CA ILE A 413 14.24 -15.05 12.13
C ILE A 413 13.29 -16.12 11.55
N THR A 414 13.83 -17.28 11.14
CA THR A 414 13.20 -18.19 10.20
C THR A 414 12.91 -19.62 10.67
N GLN A 415 12.98 -19.91 11.96
CA GLN A 415 12.19 -21.02 12.50
C GLN A 415 10.71 -20.63 12.41
N TYR A 416 10.11 -21.04 11.29
CA TYR A 416 8.68 -20.96 11.01
C TYR A 416 8.14 -22.38 11.15
N ASP A 417 7.01 -22.54 11.82
CA ASP A 417 6.23 -23.76 11.68
C ASP A 417 5.68 -23.78 10.25
N ASP A 418 6.15 -24.73 9.43
CA ASP A 418 5.63 -25.03 8.09
C ASP A 418 4.22 -25.67 8.15
N ASP A 419 3.58 -25.69 9.32
CA ASP A 419 2.37 -26.49 9.59
C ASP A 419 1.09 -25.95 8.91
N GLU A 420 1.11 -24.75 8.32
CA GLU A 420 -0.01 -24.24 7.51
C GLU A 420 0.15 -24.44 5.98
N GLU A 421 1.28 -24.97 5.48
CA GLU A 421 1.45 -25.33 4.06
C GLU A 421 1.00 -26.78 3.75
N SER A 422 -0.02 -27.30 4.46
CA SER A 422 -0.56 -28.63 4.17
C SER A 422 -1.85 -28.60 3.33
N ASN A 423 -1.70 -29.09 2.10
CA ASN A 423 -2.72 -29.60 1.18
C ASN A 423 -3.60 -28.57 0.45
N ASP A 424 -3.03 -27.80 -0.47
CA ASP A 424 -3.42 -27.87 -1.88
C ASP A 424 -2.39 -27.12 -2.74
N ASP A 425 -2.25 -27.56 -3.98
CA ASP A 425 -1.38 -27.03 -5.04
C ASP A 425 0.08 -27.52 -5.10
N GLN A 426 0.25 -28.70 -5.71
CA GLN A 426 1.44 -29.00 -6.51
C GLN A 426 1.56 -27.97 -7.66
N PHE A 427 2.30 -26.89 -7.47
CA PHE A 427 2.75 -26.01 -8.55
C PHE A 427 4.07 -26.55 -9.14
N ASP A 428 3.99 -27.13 -10.34
CA ASP A 428 5.15 -27.51 -11.14
C ASP A 428 5.94 -26.27 -11.59
N ALA A 429 7.05 -25.99 -10.89
CA ALA A 429 7.93 -24.85 -11.11
C ALA A 429 8.73 -24.88 -12.45
N GLU A 430 8.55 -25.90 -13.30
CA GLU A 430 9.32 -26.08 -14.54
C GLU A 430 8.59 -25.66 -15.83
N SER A 431 7.38 -25.11 -15.77
CA SER A 431 6.58 -24.79 -16.97
C SER A 431 6.30 -23.29 -17.21
N ILE A 432 6.98 -22.37 -16.52
CA ILE A 432 6.77 -20.94 -16.75
C ILE A 432 7.59 -20.47 -17.96
N SER A 433 6.91 -20.42 -19.11
CA SER A 433 7.37 -19.69 -20.30
C SER A 433 7.49 -18.18 -19.98
N PRO A 434 8.41 -17.44 -20.62
CA PRO A 434 8.57 -16.01 -20.36
C PRO A 434 7.23 -15.29 -20.62
N ILE A 435 6.80 -14.52 -19.62
CA ILE A 435 5.61 -13.68 -19.66
C ILE A 435 5.74 -12.75 -20.87
N THR A 436 4.97 -13.02 -21.92
CA THR A 436 4.68 -12.05 -22.97
C THR A 436 3.80 -10.96 -22.35
N LEU A 437 4.41 -9.80 -22.09
CA LEU A 437 3.66 -8.56 -21.95
C LEU A 437 2.82 -8.37 -23.21
N PHE A 438 1.51 -8.19 -23.03
CA PHE A 438 0.59 -7.87 -24.12
C PHE A 438 1.12 -6.67 -24.91
N GLU A 439 1.33 -6.84 -26.22
CA GLU A 439 1.51 -5.71 -27.12
C GLU A 439 0.24 -4.84 -27.10
N PRO A 440 0.35 -3.50 -27.00
CA PRO A 440 -0.81 -2.63 -27.13
C PRO A 440 -1.20 -2.55 -28.60
N THR A 441 -2.12 -3.42 -29.01
CA THR A 441 -2.90 -3.21 -30.24
C THR A 441 -4.09 -2.34 -29.89
N PHE A 442 -4.01 -1.03 -30.08
CA PHE A 442 -5.13 -0.18 -30.52
C PHE A 442 -4.60 1.19 -30.95
N ALA A 443 -4.33 1.32 -32.25
CA ALA A 443 -4.24 2.61 -32.91
C ALA A 443 -5.64 3.22 -32.97
N PHE A 444 -5.93 4.21 -32.13
CA PHE A 444 -7.03 5.13 -32.37
C PHE A 444 -6.53 6.26 -33.26
N THR A 445 -6.74 6.13 -34.56
CA THR A 445 -6.75 7.27 -35.48
C THR A 445 -7.97 8.13 -35.17
N TYR A 446 -7.74 9.32 -34.60
CA TYR A 446 -8.77 10.35 -34.52
C TYR A 446 -9.18 10.80 -35.93
N PRO A 447 -10.48 10.81 -36.28
CA PRO A 447 -10.92 11.52 -37.47
C PRO A 447 -10.83 13.03 -37.21
N ALA A 448 -10.04 13.72 -38.03
CA ALA A 448 -9.98 15.18 -38.06
C ALA A 448 -11.38 15.76 -38.27
N GLN A 449 -11.82 16.60 -37.35
CA GLN A 449 -13.00 17.45 -37.54
C GLN A 449 -12.64 18.57 -38.55
N PRO A 450 -13.49 18.86 -39.54
CA PRO A 450 -13.25 19.94 -40.48
C PRO A 450 -13.49 21.31 -39.82
N GLU A 451 -12.57 22.25 -40.07
CA GLU A 451 -12.73 23.66 -39.70
C GLU A 451 -14.00 24.27 -40.33
N PRO A 452 -14.70 25.19 -39.63
CA PRO A 452 -15.79 25.93 -40.22
C PRO A 452 -15.24 26.97 -41.19
N THR A 453 -15.55 26.81 -42.47
CA THR A 453 -15.32 27.84 -43.49
C THR A 453 -16.28 29.01 -43.27
N ASP A 454 -15.73 30.21 -43.11
CA ASP A 454 -16.43 31.48 -43.27
C ASP A 454 -17.18 31.54 -44.61
N GLN A 455 -18.50 31.75 -44.53
CA GLN A 455 -19.30 32.47 -45.53
C GLN A 455 -20.57 33.03 -44.90
#